data_AF-A0A4Y7IAJ0-F1
#
_entry.id   AF-A0A4Y7IAJ0-F1
#
_cell.length_a   1.000
_cell.length_b   1.000
_cell.length_c   1.000
_cell.angle_alpha   90.00
_cell.angle_beta   90.00
_cell.angle_gamma   90.00
#
_symmetry.space_group_name_H-M   'P 1'
#
loop_
_entity.id
_entity.type
_entity.pdbx_description
1 polymer ?
#
loop_
_entity_poly.entity_id
_entity_poly.type
_entity_poly.pdbx_seq_one_letter_code
_entity_poly.pdbx_strand_id
1 'polypeptide(L)'
;MEGGIHPGTDPSAFKECFSLAWKNPYVLRLAFSAGIGGLLFGYDTGGVISGVLLYIRDDFKAVDRETVLQESIVSMAVAGAIIGAAIGGWMTDRFGRKTSILVADFLFFLGSIIMAAAANPAMLIGGRIFVGLGVGMASMTPPLYISEASPAKIRGALVSTNGFLITGGQFLSYLINLAFTKAPGTWRWMLGIAGLPALLQFVLMWLLPESPRWLYRKGREEEAKVILRKIYPPNEVEKEIQDLKASVEKEITKEGSSEKINFIELLKTKTVRRGLIAGVGLQIFQQFVGINTVMYYSPTIVQLAGIASNQTALLLSLVTAGLNALGSIVSIYFIDRTGRKKLLVISLSGVIISLAVLSAVFHETTSHSPAVGSFLKLQLPRLWISKVH
;
A
#
# COMPACT_ATOMS: atom_id res chain seq x y z
N MET A 1 -21.77 7.73 -8.69
CA MET A 1 -22.57 8.88 -8.24
C MET A 1 -21.65 10.06 -8.17
N GLU A 2 -22.02 11.10 -8.90
CA GLU A 2 -21.18 12.23 -9.29
C GLU A 2 -20.81 13.09 -8.08
N GLY A 3 -19.53 13.46 -8.00
CA GLY A 3 -19.06 14.50 -7.10
C GLY A 3 -19.53 15.85 -7.60
N GLY A 4 -20.68 16.30 -7.10
CA GLY A 4 -21.12 17.68 -7.21
C GLY A 4 -20.23 18.56 -6.34
N ILE A 5 -19.61 19.56 -6.96
CA ILE A 5 -18.91 20.64 -6.27
C ILE A 5 -19.99 21.47 -5.57
N HIS A 6 -20.15 21.29 -4.25
CA HIS A 6 -20.89 22.26 -3.45
C HIS A 6 -20.03 23.53 -3.31
N PRO A 7 -20.52 24.70 -3.76
CA PRO A 7 -19.81 25.95 -3.56
C PRO A 7 -20.01 26.36 -2.09
N GLY A 8 -18.98 26.11 -1.27
CA GLY A 8 -18.99 26.42 0.15
C GLY A 8 -18.51 25.26 1.02
N THR A 9 -17.29 24.78 0.83
CA THR A 9 -16.61 23.94 1.84
C THR A 9 -16.21 24.83 3.01
N ASP A 10 -17.17 24.96 3.92
CA ASP A 10 -17.05 25.64 5.19
C ASP A 10 -15.96 24.93 6.03
N PRO A 11 -14.94 25.63 6.59
CA PRO A 11 -13.88 25.03 7.41
C PRO A 11 -14.41 24.30 8.66
N SER A 12 -15.69 24.52 9.00
CA SER A 12 -16.48 23.77 9.98
C SER A 12 -16.61 22.29 9.61
N ALA A 13 -16.83 21.92 8.33
CA ALA A 13 -17.08 20.53 7.91
C ALA A 13 -15.89 19.59 8.15
N PHE A 14 -14.65 20.07 8.01
CA PHE A 14 -13.45 19.27 8.31
C PHE A 14 -13.25 19.09 9.82
N LYS A 15 -13.43 20.17 10.60
CA LYS A 15 -13.42 20.09 12.07
C LYS A 15 -14.55 19.19 12.58
N GLU A 16 -15.71 19.22 11.92
CA GLU A 16 -16.87 18.40 12.24
C GLU A 16 -16.64 16.94 11.83
N CYS A 17 -16.00 16.67 10.69
CA CYS A 17 -15.57 15.33 10.27
C CYS A 17 -14.55 14.72 11.25
N PHE A 18 -13.56 15.51 11.67
CA PHE A 18 -12.55 15.10 12.66
C PHE A 18 -13.17 14.93 14.06
N SER A 19 -14.08 15.82 14.44
CA SER A 19 -14.88 15.74 15.67
C SER A 19 -15.80 14.52 15.67
N LEU A 20 -16.46 14.20 14.55
CA LEU A 20 -17.31 13.02 14.39
C LEU A 20 -16.50 11.72 14.43
N ALA A 21 -15.32 11.70 13.79
CA ALA A 21 -14.38 10.59 13.90
C ALA A 21 -13.93 10.37 15.35
N TRP A 22 -13.73 11.45 16.11
CA TRP A 22 -13.38 11.39 17.52
C TRP A 22 -14.55 11.01 18.43
N LYS A 23 -15.78 11.43 18.08
CA LYS A 23 -17.02 11.11 18.80
C LYS A 23 -17.44 9.64 18.65
N ASN A 24 -17.05 8.97 17.57
CA ASN A 24 -17.30 7.55 17.33
C ASN A 24 -16.00 6.72 17.43
N PRO A 25 -15.49 6.45 18.65
CA PRO A 25 -14.25 5.69 18.84
C PRO A 25 -14.33 4.28 18.23
N TYR A 26 -15.55 3.75 18.06
CA TYR A 26 -15.78 2.46 17.42
C TYR A 26 -15.39 2.45 15.93
N VAL A 27 -15.80 3.45 15.17
CA VAL A 27 -15.49 3.56 13.72
C VAL A 27 -14.01 3.89 13.53
N LEU A 28 -13.44 4.71 14.42
CA LEU A 28 -12.01 5.00 14.41
C LEU A 28 -11.18 3.72 14.67
N ARG A 29 -11.55 2.93 15.68
CA ARG A 29 -10.89 1.63 15.97
C ARG A 29 -10.99 0.67 14.79
N LEU A 30 -12.14 0.59 14.13
CA LEU A 30 -12.35 -0.19 12.90
C LEU A 30 -11.40 0.26 11.78
N ALA A 31 -11.36 1.56 11.52
CA ALA A 31 -10.56 2.14 10.44
C ALA A 31 -9.05 1.98 10.70
N PHE A 32 -8.59 2.20 11.93
CA PHE A 32 -7.18 1.98 12.28
C PHE A 32 -6.81 0.50 12.24
N SER A 33 -7.64 -0.39 12.78
CA SER A 33 -7.35 -1.83 12.79
C SER A 33 -7.28 -2.40 11.37
N ALA A 34 -8.23 -2.06 10.51
CA ALA A 34 -8.17 -2.43 9.10
C ALA A 34 -7.01 -1.73 8.38
N GLY A 35 -6.73 -0.48 8.74
CA GLY A 35 -5.65 0.32 8.17
C GLY A 35 -4.24 -0.17 8.48
N ILE A 36 -4.05 -1.04 9.49
CA ILE A 36 -2.77 -1.74 9.70
C ILE A 36 -2.38 -2.51 8.43
N GLY A 37 -3.34 -2.93 7.60
CA GLY A 37 -3.05 -3.64 6.34
C GLY A 37 -2.35 -2.70 5.35
N GLY A 38 -2.75 -1.43 5.34
CA GLY A 38 -2.03 -0.38 4.64
C GLY A 38 -0.62 -0.17 5.21
N LEU A 39 -0.46 -0.18 6.53
CA LEU A 39 0.87 -0.08 7.17
C LEU A 39 1.78 -1.23 6.76
N LEU A 40 1.29 -2.47 6.76
CA LEU A 40 2.02 -3.66 6.31
C LEU A 40 2.42 -3.57 4.83
N PHE A 41 1.49 -3.12 3.98
CA PHE A 41 1.76 -2.85 2.57
C PHE A 41 2.91 -1.84 2.41
N GLY A 42 2.83 -0.72 3.14
CA GLY A 42 3.88 0.30 3.15
C GLY A 42 5.22 -0.19 3.68
N TYR A 43 5.19 -1.02 4.73
CA TYR A 43 6.38 -1.59 5.33
C TYR A 43 7.15 -2.48 4.35
N ASP A 44 6.45 -3.44 3.70
CA ASP A 44 7.07 -4.35 2.74
C ASP A 44 7.56 -3.63 1.48
N THR A 45 6.73 -2.74 0.93
CA THR A 45 7.07 -2.01 -0.29
C THR A 45 8.21 -1.00 -0.05
N GLY A 46 8.06 -0.04 0.86
CA GLY A 46 8.93 1.15 0.84
C GLY A 46 10.30 1.02 1.50
N GLY A 47 10.45 0.23 2.56
CA GLY A 47 11.67 0.26 3.37
C GLY A 47 12.36 -1.09 3.56
N VAL A 48 11.63 -2.19 3.71
CA VAL A 48 12.28 -3.46 4.05
C VAL A 48 13.20 -3.92 2.93
N ILE A 49 12.72 -3.87 1.69
CA ILE A 49 13.49 -4.27 0.52
C ILE A 49 14.71 -3.37 0.36
N SER A 50 14.55 -2.05 0.51
CA SER A 50 15.63 -1.08 0.29
C SER A 50 16.75 -1.20 1.33
N GLY A 51 16.41 -1.45 2.59
CA GLY A 51 17.40 -1.71 3.64
C GLY A 51 18.06 -3.08 3.50
N VAL A 52 17.27 -4.13 3.29
CA VAL A 52 17.77 -5.51 3.14
C VAL A 52 18.70 -5.64 1.94
N LEU A 53 18.41 -4.99 0.82
CA LEU A 53 19.25 -4.99 -0.38
C LEU A 53 20.70 -4.53 -0.12
N LEU A 54 20.92 -3.65 0.86
CA LEU A 54 22.27 -3.19 1.22
C LEU A 54 23.08 -4.25 1.97
N TYR A 55 22.43 -5.06 2.81
CA TYR A 55 23.11 -6.01 3.71
C TYR A 55 23.05 -7.47 3.22
N ILE A 56 22.10 -7.80 2.35
CA ILE A 56 21.96 -9.17 1.82
C ILE A 56 23.14 -9.59 0.94
N ARG A 57 23.85 -8.61 0.37
CA ARG A 57 25.06 -8.80 -0.44
C ARG A 57 26.25 -9.31 0.38
N ASP A 58 26.31 -8.94 1.67
CA ASP A 58 27.41 -9.32 2.55
C ASP A 58 27.33 -10.81 2.96
N ASP A 59 26.12 -11.31 3.21
CA ASP A 59 25.88 -12.70 3.63
C ASP A 59 25.76 -13.69 2.47
N PHE A 60 25.20 -13.28 1.33
CA PHE A 60 25.06 -14.13 0.15
C PHE A 60 25.90 -13.60 -1.02
N LYS A 61 27.20 -13.94 -1.05
CA LYS A 61 28.10 -13.62 -2.18
C LYS A 61 27.62 -14.15 -3.54
N ALA A 62 26.72 -15.14 -3.56
CA ALA A 62 26.06 -15.63 -4.77
C ALA A 62 25.01 -14.64 -5.32
N VAL A 63 24.34 -13.88 -4.46
CA VAL A 63 23.39 -12.83 -4.85
C VAL A 63 24.11 -11.60 -5.42
N ASP A 64 25.34 -11.34 -4.98
CA ASP A 64 26.17 -10.26 -5.51
C ASP A 64 26.68 -10.55 -6.94
N ARG A 65 26.79 -11.83 -7.31
CA ARG A 65 27.25 -12.26 -8.66
C ARG A 65 26.14 -12.42 -9.69
N GLU A 66 24.90 -12.66 -9.26
CA GLU A 66 23.76 -12.84 -10.15
C GLU A 66 22.68 -11.78 -9.91
N THR A 67 22.69 -10.73 -10.74
CA THR A 67 21.65 -9.69 -10.79
C THR A 67 20.25 -10.28 -10.95
N VAL A 68 20.13 -11.41 -11.65
CA VAL A 68 18.88 -12.15 -11.83
C VAL A 68 18.29 -12.61 -10.49
N LEU A 69 19.11 -13.05 -9.54
CA LEU A 69 18.63 -13.47 -8.21
C LEU A 69 18.16 -12.27 -7.39
N GLN A 70 18.88 -11.15 -7.45
CA GLN A 70 18.50 -9.93 -6.74
C GLN A 70 17.14 -9.39 -7.24
N GLU A 71 16.99 -9.28 -8.56
CA GLU A 71 15.74 -8.83 -9.17
C GLU A 71 14.61 -9.83 -8.96
N SER A 72 14.91 -11.14 -8.90
CA SER A 72 13.93 -12.18 -8.58
C SER A 72 13.36 -12.02 -7.16
N ILE A 73 14.20 -11.69 -6.17
CA ILE A 73 13.75 -11.48 -4.78
C ILE A 73 12.76 -10.31 -4.69
N VAL A 74 13.01 -9.23 -5.42
CA VAL A 74 12.13 -8.04 -5.43
C VAL A 74 10.86 -8.31 -6.24
N SER A 75 10.98 -8.89 -7.43
CA SER A 75 9.86 -9.10 -8.36
C SER A 75 8.89 -10.19 -7.91
N MET A 76 9.35 -11.22 -7.19
CA MET A 76 8.47 -12.31 -6.72
C MET A 76 7.43 -11.85 -5.69
N ALA A 77 7.71 -10.80 -4.90
CA ALA A 77 6.71 -10.18 -4.04
C ALA A 77 5.59 -9.52 -4.86
N VAL A 78 5.95 -8.81 -5.94
CA VAL A 78 4.98 -8.19 -6.85
C VAL A 78 4.16 -9.25 -7.60
N ALA A 79 4.80 -10.32 -8.07
CA ALA A 79 4.11 -11.45 -8.68
C ALA A 79 3.11 -12.11 -7.72
N GLY A 80 3.53 -12.33 -6.47
CA GLY A 80 2.65 -12.79 -5.38
C GLY A 80 1.49 -11.82 -5.15
N ALA A 81 1.73 -10.50 -5.18
CA ALA A 81 0.69 -9.49 -4.98
C ALA A 81 -0.36 -9.47 -6.10
N ILE A 82 0.02 -9.74 -7.35
CA ILE A 82 -0.94 -9.86 -8.47
C ILE A 82 -1.88 -11.04 -8.22
N ILE A 83 -1.33 -12.19 -7.87
CA ILE A 83 -2.12 -13.40 -7.58
C ILE A 83 -2.97 -13.18 -6.32
N GLY A 84 -2.40 -12.57 -5.29
CA GLY A 84 -3.07 -12.24 -4.04
C GLY A 84 -4.25 -11.29 -4.23
N ALA A 85 -4.10 -10.28 -5.09
CA ALA A 85 -5.18 -9.36 -5.44
C ALA A 85 -6.32 -10.07 -6.21
N ALA A 86 -6.00 -11.02 -7.08
CA ALA A 86 -7.03 -11.81 -7.77
C ALA A 86 -7.80 -12.74 -6.81
N ILE A 87 -7.07 -13.49 -5.98
CA ILE A 87 -7.65 -14.42 -5.00
C ILE A 87 -8.44 -13.67 -3.94
N GLY A 88 -7.90 -12.57 -3.41
CA GLY A 88 -8.55 -11.80 -2.37
C GLY A 88 -9.84 -11.12 -2.85
N GLY A 89 -9.97 -10.79 -4.14
CA GLY A 89 -11.20 -10.23 -4.69
C GLY A 89 -12.32 -11.27 -4.63
N TRP A 90 -12.04 -12.48 -5.12
CA TRP A 90 -12.95 -13.62 -5.01
C TRP A 90 -13.27 -13.99 -3.55
N MET A 91 -12.25 -13.99 -2.68
CA MET A 91 -12.39 -14.32 -1.27
C MET A 91 -13.28 -13.30 -0.53
N THR A 92 -13.06 -12.02 -0.79
CA THR A 92 -13.79 -10.90 -0.16
C THR A 92 -15.29 -10.98 -0.47
N ASP A 93 -15.65 -11.39 -1.68
CA ASP A 93 -17.05 -11.56 -2.07
C ASP A 93 -17.67 -12.85 -1.53
N ARG A 94 -16.92 -13.97 -1.57
CA ARG A 94 -17.45 -15.27 -1.15
C ARG A 94 -17.54 -15.42 0.37
N PHE A 95 -16.46 -15.11 1.09
CA PHE A 95 -16.25 -15.39 2.52
C PHE A 95 -16.29 -14.16 3.43
N GLY A 96 -16.36 -12.96 2.85
CA GLY A 96 -16.42 -11.72 3.62
C GLY A 96 -15.09 -10.99 3.67
N ARG A 97 -15.15 -9.72 4.08
CA ARG A 97 -14.03 -8.79 4.10
C ARG A 97 -13.11 -9.14 5.27
N LYS A 98 -13.66 -9.44 6.45
CA LYS A 98 -12.89 -9.85 7.63
C LYS A 98 -12.07 -11.12 7.36
N THR A 99 -12.71 -12.15 6.81
CA THR A 99 -12.04 -13.43 6.51
C THR A 99 -10.88 -13.23 5.53
N SER A 100 -11.06 -12.41 4.49
CA SER A 100 -10.00 -12.10 3.54
C SER A 100 -8.82 -11.38 4.20
N ILE A 101 -9.07 -10.43 5.11
CA ILE A 101 -8.00 -9.75 5.87
C ILE A 101 -7.26 -10.73 6.79
N LEU A 102 -7.98 -11.60 7.52
CA LEU A 102 -7.35 -12.59 8.41
C LEU A 102 -6.44 -13.57 7.65
N VAL A 103 -6.86 -14.03 6.47
CA VAL A 103 -6.04 -14.88 5.62
C VAL A 103 -4.81 -14.12 5.10
N ALA A 104 -4.99 -12.86 4.69
CA ALA A 104 -3.88 -12.01 4.27
C ALA A 104 -2.83 -11.83 5.37
N ASP A 105 -3.27 -11.58 6.61
CA ASP A 105 -2.41 -11.42 7.77
C ASP A 105 -1.67 -12.70 8.13
N PHE A 106 -2.34 -13.85 8.04
CA PHE A 106 -1.71 -15.15 8.24
C PHE A 106 -0.63 -15.44 7.20
N LEU A 107 -0.91 -15.18 5.91
CA LEU A 107 0.06 -15.37 4.82
C LEU A 107 1.26 -14.43 4.99
N PHE A 108 1.02 -13.17 5.36
CA PHE A 108 2.06 -12.19 5.61
C PHE A 108 2.94 -12.61 6.80
N PHE A 109 2.33 -13.02 7.91
CA PHE A 109 3.04 -13.49 9.11
C PHE A 109 3.91 -14.72 8.81
N LEU A 110 3.34 -15.72 8.11
CA LEU A 110 4.07 -16.91 7.71
C LEU A 110 5.23 -16.57 6.77
N GLY A 111 5.01 -15.70 5.78
CA GLY A 111 6.05 -15.22 4.88
C GLY A 111 7.18 -14.50 5.62
N SER A 112 6.84 -13.65 6.60
CA SER A 112 7.83 -12.97 7.46
C SER A 112 8.69 -13.95 8.27
N ILE A 113 8.09 -15.00 8.85
CA ILE A 113 8.83 -16.05 9.55
C ILE A 113 9.77 -16.81 8.61
N ILE A 114 9.28 -17.20 7.42
CA ILE A 114 10.08 -17.91 6.42
C ILE A 114 11.27 -17.04 6.00
N MET A 115 11.06 -15.74 5.79
CA MET A 115 12.15 -14.82 5.43
C MET A 115 13.15 -14.63 6.58
N ALA A 116 12.68 -14.52 7.82
CA ALA A 116 13.55 -14.38 8.99
C ALA A 116 14.41 -15.64 9.24
N ALA A 117 13.85 -16.82 8.97
CA ALA A 117 14.54 -18.11 9.11
C ALA A 117 15.34 -18.51 7.86
N ALA A 118 15.39 -17.67 6.81
CA ALA A 118 15.96 -18.06 5.53
C ALA A 118 17.46 -18.40 5.64
N ALA A 119 17.80 -19.63 5.24
CA ALA A 119 19.18 -20.12 5.15
C ALA A 119 19.73 -20.10 3.72
N ASN A 120 18.85 -19.95 2.72
CA ASN A 120 19.22 -19.87 1.31
C ASN A 120 18.31 -18.87 0.54
N PRO A 121 18.76 -18.36 -0.63
CA PRO A 121 17.97 -17.41 -1.42
C PRO A 121 16.62 -17.95 -1.91
N ALA A 122 16.50 -19.26 -2.15
CA ALA A 122 15.25 -19.88 -2.60
C ALA A 122 14.15 -19.80 -1.52
N MET A 123 14.51 -20.00 -0.26
CA MET A 123 13.62 -19.85 0.89
C MET A 123 13.20 -18.40 1.08
N LEU A 124 14.09 -17.45 0.81
CA LEU A 124 13.75 -16.02 0.80
C LEU A 124 12.74 -15.69 -0.31
N ILE A 125 12.94 -16.22 -1.53
CA ILE A 125 11.99 -16.09 -2.63
C ILE A 125 10.63 -16.70 -2.27
N GLY A 126 10.62 -17.89 -1.65
CA GLY A 126 9.40 -18.51 -1.14
C GLY A 126 8.67 -17.60 -0.16
N GLY A 127 9.37 -17.06 0.84
CA GLY A 127 8.82 -16.11 1.80
C GLY A 127 8.27 -14.83 1.14
N ARG A 128 8.94 -14.33 0.09
CA ARG A 128 8.48 -13.17 -0.70
C ARG A 128 7.18 -13.45 -1.44
N ILE A 129 6.97 -14.66 -1.95
CA ILE A 129 5.70 -15.05 -2.57
C ILE A 129 4.58 -15.03 -1.53
N PHE A 130 4.79 -15.59 -0.34
CA PHE A 130 3.80 -15.58 0.75
C PHE A 130 3.44 -14.17 1.21
N VAL A 131 4.45 -13.33 1.44
CA VAL A 131 4.23 -11.91 1.77
C VAL A 131 3.51 -11.20 0.64
N GLY A 132 3.93 -11.41 -0.61
CA GLY A 132 3.28 -10.85 -1.79
C GLY A 132 1.80 -11.19 -1.85
N LEU A 133 1.44 -12.46 -1.66
CA LEU A 133 0.03 -12.90 -1.62
C LEU A 133 -0.76 -12.14 -0.55
N GLY A 134 -0.22 -12.03 0.67
CA GLY A 134 -0.85 -11.29 1.76
C GLY A 134 -1.01 -9.80 1.45
N VAL A 135 0.07 -9.15 0.98
CA VAL A 135 0.08 -7.72 0.59
C VAL A 135 -0.91 -7.44 -0.53
N GLY A 136 -1.00 -8.32 -1.53
CA GLY A 136 -1.95 -8.21 -2.64
C GLY A 136 -3.40 -8.24 -2.15
N MET A 137 -3.73 -9.19 -1.27
CA MET A 137 -5.05 -9.27 -0.62
C MET A 137 -5.34 -8.02 0.24
N ALA A 138 -4.37 -7.59 1.03
CA ALA A 138 -4.47 -6.41 1.91
C ALA A 138 -4.47 -5.07 1.16
N SER A 139 -4.17 -5.03 -0.14
CA SER A 139 -4.19 -3.78 -0.92
C SER A 139 -5.61 -3.29 -1.24
N MET A 140 -6.57 -4.21 -1.40
CA MET A 140 -7.95 -3.90 -1.80
C MET A 140 -8.97 -4.08 -0.66
N THR A 141 -8.77 -5.06 0.23
CA THR A 141 -9.80 -5.41 1.22
C THR A 141 -9.93 -4.36 2.32
N PRO A 142 -8.85 -3.83 2.93
CA PRO A 142 -8.93 -2.75 3.92
C PRO A 142 -9.63 -1.47 3.45
N PRO A 143 -9.26 -0.81 2.32
CA PRO A 143 -9.96 0.39 1.90
C PRO A 143 -11.43 0.11 1.57
N LEU A 144 -11.76 -1.09 1.07
CA LEU A 144 -13.14 -1.51 0.84
C LEU A 144 -13.89 -1.69 2.16
N TYR A 145 -13.33 -2.42 3.13
CA TYR A 145 -13.91 -2.64 4.45
C TYR A 145 -14.14 -1.32 5.19
N ILE A 146 -13.14 -0.42 5.18
CA ILE A 146 -13.28 0.93 5.73
C ILE A 146 -14.40 1.67 5.03
N SER A 147 -14.49 1.60 3.69
CA SER A 147 -15.54 2.31 2.97
C SER A 147 -16.96 1.81 3.28
N GLU A 148 -17.12 0.50 3.52
CA GLU A 148 -18.41 -0.14 3.82
C GLU A 148 -18.81 0.01 5.29
N ALA A 149 -17.84 0.06 6.21
CA ALA A 149 -18.08 0.22 7.64
C ALA A 149 -18.13 1.70 8.09
N SER A 150 -17.86 2.64 7.18
CA SER A 150 -17.81 4.08 7.49
C SER A 150 -19.07 4.84 7.08
N PRO A 151 -19.53 5.79 7.92
CA PRO A 151 -20.61 6.71 7.56
C PRO A 151 -20.27 7.52 6.30
N ALA A 152 -21.26 7.76 5.45
CA ALA A 152 -21.06 8.46 4.16
C ALA A 152 -20.37 9.83 4.31
N LYS A 153 -20.68 10.57 5.39
CA LYS A 153 -20.12 11.91 5.68
C LYS A 153 -18.60 11.89 5.91
N ILE A 154 -18.05 10.84 6.54
CA ILE A 154 -16.62 10.77 6.94
C ILE A 154 -15.83 9.69 6.18
N ARG A 155 -16.49 8.95 5.29
CA ARG A 155 -15.91 7.83 4.52
C ARG A 155 -14.64 8.22 3.78
N GLY A 156 -14.61 9.38 3.14
CA GLY A 156 -13.44 9.86 2.40
C GLY A 156 -12.22 10.01 3.29
N ALA A 157 -12.38 10.61 4.47
CA ALA A 157 -11.31 10.81 5.44
C ALA A 157 -10.79 9.48 6.00
N LEU A 158 -11.68 8.55 6.35
CA LEU A 158 -11.30 7.25 6.90
C LEU A 158 -10.60 6.35 5.87
N VAL A 159 -11.06 6.34 4.62
CA VAL A 159 -10.35 5.65 3.54
C VAL A 159 -8.98 6.28 3.30
N SER A 160 -8.86 7.61 3.46
CA SER A 160 -7.59 8.32 3.33
C SER A 160 -6.60 7.99 4.46
N THR A 161 -7.09 7.64 5.66
CA THR A 161 -6.26 7.10 6.75
C THR A 161 -5.48 5.85 6.32
N ASN A 162 -6.06 4.99 5.47
CA ASN A 162 -5.33 3.84 4.92
C ASN A 162 -4.13 4.28 4.06
N GLY A 163 -4.30 5.32 3.25
CA GLY A 163 -3.20 5.90 2.47
C GLY A 163 -2.10 6.52 3.34
N PHE A 164 -2.49 7.19 4.43
CA PHE A 164 -1.54 7.68 5.43
C PHE A 164 -0.80 6.54 6.14
N LEU A 165 -1.49 5.43 6.48
CA LEU A 165 -0.85 4.28 7.11
C LEU A 165 0.12 3.58 6.17
N ILE A 166 -0.12 3.56 4.85
CA ILE A 166 0.86 3.10 3.86
C ILE A 166 2.15 3.92 3.95
N THR A 167 2.08 5.24 3.84
CA THR A 167 3.30 6.07 3.89
C THR A 167 3.94 6.11 5.29
N GLY A 168 3.14 5.99 6.35
CA GLY A 168 3.61 5.77 7.71
C GLY A 168 4.36 4.43 7.87
N GLY A 169 3.89 3.36 7.23
CA GLY A 169 4.55 2.05 7.20
C GLY A 169 5.90 2.11 6.49
N GLN A 170 6.00 2.86 5.39
CA GLN A 170 7.27 3.10 4.70
C GLN A 170 8.28 3.82 5.61
N PHE A 171 7.84 4.89 6.30
CA PHE A 171 8.66 5.62 7.27
C PHE A 171 9.12 4.72 8.43
N LEU A 172 8.20 3.97 9.02
CA LEU A 172 8.49 3.04 10.12
C LEU A 172 9.50 1.96 9.69
N SER A 173 9.42 1.52 8.43
CA SER A 173 10.36 0.55 7.87
C SER A 173 11.79 1.09 7.81
N TYR A 174 11.98 2.32 7.33
CA TYR A 174 13.30 2.96 7.37
C TYR A 174 13.83 3.16 8.80
N LEU A 175 12.94 3.48 9.75
CA LEU A 175 13.32 3.63 11.16
C LEU A 175 13.81 2.30 11.74
N ILE A 176 13.08 1.21 11.47
CA ILE A 176 13.48 -0.15 11.88
C ILE A 176 14.80 -0.53 11.21
N ASN A 177 14.95 -0.29 9.91
CA ASN A 177 16.21 -0.56 9.23
C ASN A 177 17.39 0.17 9.88
N LEU A 178 17.22 1.46 10.21
CA LEU A 178 18.25 2.25 10.88
C LEU A 178 18.60 1.68 12.27
N ALA A 179 17.57 1.31 13.05
CA ALA A 179 17.74 0.75 14.40
C ALA A 179 18.49 -0.59 14.39
N PHE A 180 18.24 -1.46 13.41
CA PHE A 180 18.88 -2.77 13.32
C PHE A 180 20.23 -2.76 12.60
N THR A 181 20.70 -1.63 12.04
CA THR A 181 21.99 -1.55 11.32
C THR A 181 23.21 -2.04 12.12
N LYS A 182 23.16 -2.01 13.46
CA LYS A 182 24.26 -2.44 14.33
C LYS A 182 24.09 -3.86 14.92
N ALA A 183 22.96 -4.52 14.66
CA ALA A 183 22.66 -5.83 15.21
C ALA A 183 23.23 -6.95 14.31
N PRO A 184 23.85 -8.01 14.87
CA PRO A 184 24.28 -9.17 14.09
C PRO A 184 23.05 -9.91 13.50
N GLY A 185 23.12 -10.31 12.23
CA GLY A 185 21.96 -10.88 11.51
C GLY A 185 20.93 -9.82 11.09
N THR A 186 21.41 -8.61 10.77
CA THR A 186 20.66 -7.37 10.56
C THR A 186 19.42 -7.52 9.68
N TRP A 187 19.56 -8.18 8.52
CA TRP A 187 18.48 -8.30 7.53
C TRP A 187 17.35 -9.27 7.97
N ARG A 188 17.66 -10.27 8.79
CA ARG A 188 16.66 -11.22 9.31
C ARG A 188 15.69 -10.54 10.26
N TRP A 189 16.19 -9.66 11.13
CA TRP A 189 15.37 -8.89 12.04
C TRP A 189 14.52 -7.84 11.31
N MET A 190 15.08 -7.18 10.28
CA MET A 190 14.33 -6.26 9.42
C MET A 190 13.11 -6.92 8.75
N LEU A 191 13.25 -8.17 8.32
CA LEU A 191 12.16 -8.96 7.71
C LEU A 191 11.22 -9.61 8.72
N GLY A 192 11.75 -10.08 9.86
CA GLY A 192 10.99 -10.80 10.89
C GLY A 192 10.08 -9.91 11.72
N ILE A 193 10.49 -8.67 12.00
CA ILE A 193 9.64 -7.70 12.73
C ILE A 193 8.39 -7.33 11.94
N ALA A 194 8.39 -7.50 10.61
CA ALA A 194 7.21 -7.34 9.77
C ALA A 194 6.02 -8.21 10.23
N GLY A 195 6.30 -9.38 10.83
CA GLY A 195 5.28 -10.27 11.34
C GLY A 195 4.53 -9.71 12.56
N LEU A 196 5.14 -8.82 13.34
CA LEU A 196 4.51 -8.30 14.56
C LEU A 196 3.27 -7.44 14.27
N PRO A 197 3.28 -6.45 13.35
CA PRO A 197 2.06 -5.74 12.98
C PRO A 197 1.01 -6.64 12.31
N ALA A 198 1.42 -7.68 11.58
CA ALA A 198 0.50 -8.64 10.97
C ALA A 198 -0.23 -9.48 12.03
N LEU A 199 0.50 -9.97 13.04
CA LEU A 199 -0.10 -10.67 14.18
C LEU A 199 -1.03 -9.76 14.99
N LEU A 200 -0.63 -8.50 15.22
CA LEU A 200 -1.46 -7.51 15.89
C LEU A 200 -2.77 -7.27 15.13
N GLN A 201 -2.69 -7.08 13.81
CA GLN A 201 -3.86 -6.91 12.97
C GLN A 201 -4.76 -8.14 12.99
N PHE A 202 -4.18 -9.35 12.92
CA PHE A 202 -4.93 -10.59 12.99
C PHE A 202 -5.78 -10.67 14.27
N VAL A 203 -5.19 -10.36 15.43
CA VAL A 203 -5.89 -10.35 16.73
C VAL A 203 -6.97 -9.26 16.77
N LEU A 204 -6.68 -8.06 16.29
CA LEU A 204 -7.66 -6.96 16.26
C LEU A 204 -8.84 -7.28 15.34
N MET A 205 -8.56 -7.79 14.13
CA MET A 205 -9.59 -8.16 13.16
C MET A 205 -10.43 -9.34 13.65
N TRP A 206 -9.87 -10.25 14.46
CA TRP A 206 -10.64 -11.32 15.09
C TRP A 206 -11.78 -10.75 15.96
N LEU A 207 -11.51 -9.67 16.70
CA LEU A 207 -12.48 -9.03 17.60
C LEU A 207 -13.49 -8.13 16.87
N LEU A 208 -13.21 -7.73 15.64
CA LEU A 208 -14.06 -6.84 14.84
C LEU A 208 -15.17 -7.61 14.11
N PRO A 209 -16.33 -7.00 13.88
CA PRO A 209 -17.40 -7.64 13.11
C PRO A 209 -17.14 -7.57 11.60
N GLU A 210 -17.90 -8.37 10.87
CA GLU A 210 -17.91 -8.33 9.40
C GLU A 210 -18.60 -7.07 8.86
N SER A 211 -18.36 -6.74 7.58
CA SER A 211 -19.00 -5.58 6.93
C SER A 211 -20.54 -5.68 6.96
N PRO A 212 -21.26 -4.63 7.42
CA PRO A 212 -22.72 -4.62 7.44
C PRO A 212 -23.34 -4.88 6.06
N ARG A 213 -22.71 -4.35 5.01
CA ARG A 213 -23.16 -4.53 3.62
C ARG A 213 -23.04 -5.98 3.18
N TRP A 214 -21.95 -6.65 3.54
CA TRP A 214 -21.75 -8.07 3.22
C TRP A 214 -22.74 -8.97 3.98
N LEU A 215 -22.98 -8.67 5.27
CA LEU A 215 -23.94 -9.41 6.09
C LEU A 215 -25.37 -9.32 5.52
N TYR A 216 -25.81 -8.14 5.10
CA TYR A 216 -27.09 -7.97 4.38
C TYR A 216 -27.14 -8.80 3.10
N ARG A 217 -26.08 -8.76 2.27
CA ARG A 217 -26.02 -9.53 1.02
C ARG A 217 -26.12 -11.04 1.23
N LYS A 218 -25.70 -11.54 2.40
CA LYS A 218 -25.80 -12.95 2.79
C LYS A 218 -27.10 -13.32 3.51
N GLY A 219 -28.05 -12.38 3.62
CA GLY A 219 -29.34 -12.61 4.31
C GLY A 219 -29.25 -12.55 5.85
N ARG A 220 -28.13 -12.11 6.43
CA ARG A 220 -27.93 -11.96 7.87
C ARG A 220 -28.32 -10.55 8.32
N GLU A 221 -29.57 -10.15 8.07
CA GLU A 221 -30.05 -8.78 8.29
C GLU A 221 -29.92 -8.33 9.75
N GLU A 222 -30.28 -9.19 10.71
CA GLU A 222 -30.29 -8.83 12.13
C GLU A 222 -28.90 -8.49 12.66
N GLU A 223 -27.87 -9.24 12.26
CA GLU A 223 -26.49 -8.93 12.64
C GLU A 223 -26.01 -7.61 12.04
N ALA A 224 -26.40 -7.33 10.80
CA ALA A 224 -26.07 -6.07 10.14
C ALA A 224 -26.75 -4.87 10.83
N LYS A 225 -28.02 -5.01 11.27
CA LYS A 225 -28.73 -3.99 12.07
C LYS A 225 -28.02 -3.72 13.39
N VAL A 226 -27.56 -4.77 14.08
CA VAL A 226 -26.80 -4.63 15.35
C VAL A 226 -25.52 -3.83 15.14
N ILE A 227 -24.79 -4.07 14.05
CA ILE A 227 -23.56 -3.33 13.76
C ILE A 227 -23.86 -1.88 13.34
N LEU A 228 -24.89 -1.65 12.51
CA LEU A 228 -25.29 -0.29 12.10
C LEU A 228 -25.75 0.57 13.28
N ARG A 229 -26.46 -0.02 14.24
CA ARG A 229 -26.84 0.64 15.51
C ARG A 229 -25.63 1.05 16.36
N LYS A 230 -24.46 0.44 16.18
CA LYS A 230 -23.20 0.84 16.83
C LYS A 230 -22.45 1.93 16.08
N ILE A 231 -22.71 2.10 14.78
CA ILE A 231 -22.01 3.05 13.91
C ILE A 231 -22.77 4.38 13.81
N TYR A 232 -24.09 4.32 13.70
CA TYR A 232 -24.96 5.47 13.51
C TYR A 232 -25.76 5.80 14.77
N PRO A 233 -26.10 7.09 15.00
CA PRO A 233 -26.96 7.49 16.10
C PRO A 233 -28.43 7.05 15.86
N PRO A 234 -29.22 6.79 16.92
CA PRO A 234 -30.55 6.16 16.82
C PRO A 234 -31.54 6.85 15.87
N ASN A 235 -31.39 8.16 15.68
CA ASN A 235 -32.21 9.00 14.79
C ASN A 235 -31.89 8.82 13.30
N GLU A 236 -30.68 8.43 12.92
CA GLU A 236 -30.25 8.24 11.52
C GLU A 236 -30.16 6.75 11.13
N VAL A 237 -30.03 5.83 12.10
CA VAL A 237 -29.81 4.39 11.86
C VAL A 237 -30.88 3.76 10.96
N GLU A 238 -32.16 4.02 11.20
CA GLU A 238 -33.24 3.34 10.48
C GLU A 238 -33.29 3.75 9.00
N LYS A 239 -33.00 5.02 8.72
CA LYS A 239 -32.89 5.53 7.36
C LYS A 239 -31.70 4.89 6.63
N GLU A 240 -30.55 4.80 7.28
CA GLU A 240 -29.36 4.18 6.72
C GLU A 240 -29.53 2.67 6.49
N ILE A 241 -30.27 1.98 7.37
CA ILE A 241 -30.67 0.58 7.16
C ILE A 241 -31.52 0.44 5.89
N GLN A 242 -32.52 1.30 5.71
CA GLN A 242 -33.38 1.28 4.51
C GLN A 242 -32.59 1.61 3.24
N ASP A 243 -31.73 2.61 3.28
CA ASP A 243 -30.88 2.99 2.14
C ASP A 243 -29.90 1.86 1.77
N LEU A 244 -29.29 1.22 2.78
CA LEU A 244 -28.44 0.05 2.57
C LEU A 244 -29.23 -1.11 1.96
N LYS A 245 -30.41 -1.43 2.51
CA LYS A 245 -31.28 -2.49 1.99
C LYS A 245 -31.64 -2.24 0.53
N ALA A 246 -32.13 -1.04 0.20
CA ALA A 246 -32.49 -0.66 -1.16
C ALA A 246 -31.29 -0.72 -2.12
N SER A 247 -30.08 -0.39 -1.65
CA SER A 247 -28.86 -0.46 -2.47
C SER A 247 -28.44 -1.91 -2.75
N VAL A 248 -28.48 -2.78 -1.72
CA VAL A 248 -28.07 -4.18 -1.83
C VAL A 248 -29.10 -4.99 -2.62
N GLU A 249 -30.40 -4.73 -2.44
CA GLU A 249 -31.46 -5.42 -3.17
C GLU A 249 -31.45 -5.04 -4.65
N LYS A 250 -31.14 -3.78 -4.99
CA LYS A 250 -30.88 -3.38 -6.39
C LYS A 250 -29.66 -4.09 -7.00
N GLU A 251 -28.64 -4.40 -6.21
CA GLU A 251 -27.47 -5.16 -6.67
C GLU A 251 -27.81 -6.65 -6.86
N ILE A 252 -28.49 -7.27 -5.90
CA ILE A 252 -28.90 -8.68 -5.96
C ILE A 252 -29.87 -8.92 -7.11
N THR A 253 -30.85 -8.05 -7.34
CA THR A 253 -31.80 -8.20 -8.45
C THR A 253 -31.10 -8.09 -9.80
N LYS A 254 -30.06 -7.26 -9.91
CA LYS A 254 -29.21 -7.17 -11.11
C LYS A 254 -28.33 -8.42 -11.28
N GLU A 255 -27.75 -8.94 -10.20
CA GLU A 255 -26.95 -10.17 -10.23
C GLU A 255 -27.79 -11.42 -10.50
N GLY A 256 -29.00 -11.51 -9.96
CA GLY A 256 -29.93 -12.63 -10.15
C GLY A 256 -30.57 -12.68 -11.54
N SER A 257 -30.68 -11.52 -12.21
CA SER A 257 -31.10 -11.44 -13.63
C SER A 257 -29.97 -11.71 -14.63
N SER A 258 -28.71 -11.70 -14.20
CA SER A 258 -27.55 -11.98 -15.04
C SER A 258 -27.02 -13.38 -14.76
N GLU A 259 -27.23 -14.31 -15.69
CA GLU A 259 -26.49 -15.58 -15.74
C GLU A 259 -25.00 -15.29 -15.54
N LYS A 260 -24.42 -15.82 -14.44
CA LYS A 260 -22.97 -15.83 -14.12
C LYS A 260 -22.19 -14.67 -14.74
N ILE A 261 -22.10 -13.54 -14.04
CA ILE A 261 -21.29 -12.36 -14.36
C ILE A 261 -20.13 -12.69 -15.33
N ASN A 262 -20.39 -12.52 -16.62
CA ASN A 262 -19.42 -12.87 -17.63
C ASN A 262 -18.48 -11.66 -17.71
N PHE A 263 -17.20 -11.81 -17.35
CA PHE A 263 -16.23 -10.71 -17.34
C PHE A 263 -16.22 -9.93 -18.68
N ILE A 264 -16.47 -10.63 -19.77
CA ILE A 264 -16.57 -10.10 -21.14
C ILE A 264 -17.81 -9.19 -21.31
N GLU A 265 -18.92 -9.49 -20.65
CA GLU A 265 -20.18 -8.74 -20.72
C GLU A 265 -20.13 -7.47 -19.84
N LEU A 266 -19.48 -7.55 -18.68
CA LEU A 266 -19.15 -6.37 -17.88
C LEU A 266 -18.29 -5.37 -18.67
N LEU A 267 -17.31 -5.85 -19.43
CA LEU A 267 -16.45 -5.01 -20.27
C LEU A 267 -17.19 -4.34 -21.44
N LYS A 268 -18.31 -4.92 -21.90
CA LYS A 268 -19.18 -4.31 -22.92
C LYS A 268 -20.02 -3.15 -22.37
N THR A 269 -20.24 -3.09 -21.06
CA THR A 269 -21.03 -2.02 -20.44
C THR A 269 -20.26 -0.70 -20.46
N LYS A 270 -20.81 0.33 -21.13
CA LYS A 270 -20.16 1.64 -21.34
C LYS A 270 -19.71 2.32 -20.03
N THR A 271 -20.51 2.21 -18.98
CA THR A 271 -20.23 2.80 -17.67
C THR A 271 -19.07 2.08 -16.96
N VAL A 272 -19.10 0.74 -16.94
CA VAL A 272 -18.05 -0.09 -16.35
C VAL A 272 -16.75 0.10 -17.11
N ARG A 273 -16.78 0.11 -18.45
CA ARG A 273 -15.61 0.33 -19.29
C ARG A 273 -14.96 1.68 -19.04
N ARG A 274 -15.74 2.77 -18.93
CA ARG A 274 -15.20 4.10 -18.59
C ARG A 274 -14.57 4.13 -17.21
N GLY A 275 -15.22 3.50 -16.22
CA GLY A 275 -14.68 3.38 -14.86
C GLY A 275 -13.38 2.57 -14.82
N LEU A 276 -13.34 1.44 -15.52
CA LEU A 276 -12.18 0.57 -15.61
C LEU A 276 -11.01 1.25 -16.32
N ILE A 277 -11.25 1.90 -17.47
CA ILE A 277 -10.20 2.66 -18.18
C ILE A 277 -9.64 3.76 -17.29
N ALA A 278 -10.50 4.51 -16.58
CA ALA A 278 -10.04 5.55 -15.68
C ALA A 278 -9.24 4.99 -14.49
N GLY A 279 -9.70 3.90 -13.87
CA GLY A 279 -9.02 3.26 -12.73
C GLY A 279 -7.69 2.61 -13.11
N VAL A 280 -7.70 1.77 -14.15
CA VAL A 280 -6.49 1.09 -14.66
C VAL A 280 -5.51 2.11 -15.25
N GLY A 281 -5.99 3.06 -16.05
CA GLY A 281 -5.15 4.12 -16.61
C GLY A 281 -4.48 4.94 -15.51
N LEU A 282 -5.23 5.33 -14.48
CA LEU A 282 -4.67 6.05 -13.33
C LEU A 282 -3.61 5.22 -12.59
N GLN A 283 -3.83 3.92 -12.41
CA GLN A 283 -2.87 3.03 -11.75
C GLN A 283 -1.59 2.86 -12.56
N ILE A 284 -1.70 2.77 -13.90
CA ILE A 284 -0.56 2.70 -14.81
C ILE A 284 0.26 3.99 -14.74
N PHE A 285 -0.39 5.16 -14.80
CA PHE A 285 0.30 6.44 -14.65
C PHE A 285 0.98 6.58 -13.29
N GLN A 286 0.35 6.10 -12.20
CA GLN A 286 0.97 6.09 -10.88
C GLN A 286 2.27 5.27 -10.86
N GLN A 287 2.34 4.15 -11.58
CA GLN A 287 3.56 3.35 -11.68
C GLN A 287 4.62 3.99 -12.59
N PHE A 288 4.22 4.63 -13.70
CA PHE A 288 5.17 5.32 -14.59
C PHE A 288 5.85 6.53 -13.94
N VAL A 289 5.23 7.16 -12.93
CA VAL A 289 5.89 8.18 -12.10
C VAL A 289 7.14 7.62 -11.40
N GLY A 290 7.23 6.30 -11.21
CA GLY A 290 8.44 5.65 -10.70
C GLY A 290 8.63 5.80 -9.19
N ILE A 291 7.57 6.11 -8.44
CA ILE A 291 7.66 6.29 -6.98
C ILE A 291 8.19 5.04 -6.27
N ASN A 292 7.78 3.84 -6.72
CA ASN A 292 8.27 2.58 -6.16
C ASN A 292 9.77 2.39 -6.44
N THR A 293 10.28 2.79 -7.60
CA THR A 293 11.72 2.76 -7.90
C THR A 293 12.49 3.68 -6.96
N VAL A 294 12.01 4.92 -6.78
CA VAL A 294 12.61 5.88 -5.84
C VAL A 294 12.62 5.30 -4.44
N MET A 295 11.52 4.69 -3.99
CA MET A 295 11.43 4.14 -2.63
C MET A 295 12.26 2.85 -2.46
N TYR A 296 12.29 1.92 -3.42
CA TYR A 296 12.99 0.64 -3.31
C TYR A 296 14.51 0.81 -3.40
N TYR A 297 14.96 1.76 -4.21
CA TYR A 297 16.37 2.01 -4.46
C TYR A 297 16.86 3.30 -3.83
N SER A 298 16.07 3.97 -2.96
CA SER A 298 16.44 5.26 -2.35
C SER A 298 17.85 5.23 -1.74
N PRO A 299 18.20 4.25 -0.86
CA PRO A 299 19.53 4.23 -0.26
C PRO A 299 20.63 4.00 -1.31
N THR A 300 20.37 3.16 -2.31
CA THR A 300 21.31 2.89 -3.41
C THR A 300 21.52 4.12 -4.29
N ILE A 301 20.46 4.88 -4.62
CA ILE A 301 20.54 6.14 -5.37
C ILE A 301 21.39 7.16 -4.61
N VAL A 302 21.20 7.25 -3.29
CA VAL A 302 21.97 8.13 -2.41
C VAL A 302 23.45 7.70 -2.34
N GLN A 303 23.74 6.39 -2.33
CA GLN A 303 25.10 5.88 -2.42
C GLN A 303 25.77 6.19 -3.76
N LEU A 304 25.03 6.04 -4.86
CA LEU A 304 25.50 6.38 -6.21
C LEU A 304 25.81 7.88 -6.36
N ALA A 305 25.16 8.73 -5.57
CA ALA A 305 25.47 10.17 -5.50
C ALA A 305 26.75 10.49 -4.70
N GLY A 306 27.49 9.48 -4.21
CA GLY A 306 28.79 9.65 -3.55
C GLY A 306 28.79 9.46 -2.03
N ILE A 307 27.67 9.06 -1.43
CA ILE A 307 27.59 8.84 0.03
C ILE A 307 27.98 7.40 0.36
N ALA A 308 29.21 7.22 0.84
CA ALA A 308 29.77 5.88 1.12
C ALA A 308 29.17 5.16 2.35
N SER A 309 28.51 5.87 3.26
CA SER A 309 27.99 5.28 4.50
C SER A 309 26.56 4.75 4.34
N ASN A 310 26.36 3.44 4.56
CA ASN A 310 25.04 2.80 4.57
C ASN A 310 24.09 3.45 5.58
N GLN A 311 24.60 3.86 6.76
CA GLN A 311 23.80 4.53 7.78
C GLN A 311 23.33 5.91 7.32
N THR A 312 24.21 6.68 6.69
CA THR A 312 23.86 8.01 6.16
C THR A 312 22.89 7.90 4.99
N ALA A 313 23.05 6.90 4.12
CA ALA A 313 22.12 6.62 3.03
C ALA A 313 20.73 6.28 3.56
N LEU A 314 20.63 5.39 4.56
CA LEU A 314 19.37 5.05 5.21
C LEU A 314 18.73 6.25 5.93
N LEU A 315 19.53 7.12 6.56
CA LEU A 315 19.03 8.33 7.21
C LEU A 315 18.43 9.32 6.19
N LEU A 316 19.09 9.52 5.05
CA LEU A 316 18.56 10.37 3.98
C LEU A 316 17.28 9.77 3.37
N SER A 317 17.23 8.46 3.17
CA SER A 317 16.01 7.77 2.74
C SER A 317 14.87 7.85 3.76
N LEU A 318 15.18 7.84 5.07
CA LEU A 318 14.21 8.09 6.12
C LEU A 318 13.60 9.49 6.02
N VAL A 319 14.41 10.50 5.70
CA VAL A 319 13.91 11.87 5.45
C VAL A 319 12.98 11.88 4.23
N THR A 320 13.35 11.21 3.13
CA THR A 320 12.47 11.08 1.95
C THR A 320 11.15 10.40 2.29
N ALA A 321 11.16 9.31 3.05
CA ALA A 321 9.95 8.63 3.51
C ALA A 321 9.09 9.52 4.44
N GLY A 322 9.74 10.31 5.30
CA GLY A 322 9.07 11.28 6.17
C GLY A 322 8.38 12.39 5.38
N LEU A 323 9.05 12.93 4.36
CA LEU A 323 8.45 13.89 3.42
C LEU A 323 7.26 13.28 2.67
N ASN A 324 7.32 11.99 2.30
CA ASN A 324 6.19 11.29 1.68
C ASN A 324 5.00 11.14 2.65
N ALA A 325 5.26 10.80 3.92
CA ALA A 325 4.23 10.73 4.95
C ALA A 325 3.59 12.10 5.21
N LEU A 326 4.39 13.16 5.32
CA LEU A 326 3.89 14.55 5.46
C LEU A 326 3.09 14.98 4.22
N GLY A 327 3.58 14.68 3.02
CA GLY A 327 2.89 14.94 1.77
C GLY A 327 1.54 14.24 1.69
N SER A 328 1.43 13.04 2.24
CA SER A 328 0.17 12.31 2.37
C SER A 328 -0.81 13.05 3.29
N ILE A 329 -0.38 13.51 4.46
CA ILE A 329 -1.23 14.30 5.37
C ILE A 329 -1.72 15.58 4.68
N VAL A 330 -0.83 16.29 3.99
CA VAL A 330 -1.16 17.49 3.22
C VAL A 330 -2.18 17.15 2.13
N SER A 331 -1.99 16.04 1.40
CA SER A 331 -2.93 15.59 0.36
C SER A 331 -4.33 15.36 0.92
N ILE A 332 -4.46 14.72 2.09
CA ILE A 332 -5.74 14.49 2.77
C ILE A 332 -6.44 15.81 3.10
N TYR A 333 -5.69 16.83 3.50
CA TYR A 333 -6.27 18.14 3.81
C TYR A 333 -6.74 18.90 2.56
N PHE A 334 -6.01 18.79 1.45
CA PHE A 334 -6.31 19.52 0.21
C PHE A 334 -7.30 18.80 -0.72
N ILE A 335 -7.47 17.47 -0.59
CA ILE A 335 -8.30 16.68 -1.51
C ILE A 335 -9.76 17.14 -1.54
N ASP A 336 -10.31 17.49 -0.37
CA ASP A 336 -11.69 17.92 -0.22
C ASP A 336 -11.87 19.41 -0.56
N ARG A 337 -10.80 20.22 -0.53
CA ARG A 337 -10.83 21.66 -0.81
C ARG A 337 -10.60 22.02 -2.27
N THR A 338 -9.59 21.43 -2.90
CA THR A 338 -9.13 21.80 -4.25
C THR A 338 -9.76 20.90 -5.33
N GLY A 339 -10.28 19.74 -4.92
CA GLY A 339 -10.84 18.73 -5.80
C GLY A 339 -9.79 17.80 -6.41
N ARG A 340 -10.18 16.54 -6.61
CA ARG A 340 -9.27 15.42 -6.96
C ARG A 340 -8.50 15.62 -8.28
N LYS A 341 -9.17 16.12 -9.33
CA LYS A 341 -8.56 16.29 -10.67
C LYS A 341 -7.47 17.36 -10.69
N LYS A 342 -7.70 18.49 -10.01
CA LYS A 342 -6.75 19.61 -9.95
C LYS A 342 -5.50 19.21 -9.15
N LEU A 343 -5.70 18.55 -8.01
CA LEU A 343 -4.60 18.05 -7.18
C LEU A 343 -3.69 17.09 -7.95
N LEU A 344 -4.29 16.18 -8.74
CA LEU A 344 -3.54 15.25 -9.57
C LEU A 344 -2.67 15.96 -10.61
N VAL A 345 -3.23 16.93 -11.36
CA VAL A 345 -2.45 17.67 -12.38
C VAL A 345 -1.33 18.48 -11.75
N ILE A 346 -1.58 19.17 -10.63
CA ILE A 346 -0.54 19.93 -9.90
C ILE A 346 0.60 18.99 -9.45
N SER A 347 0.26 17.83 -8.89
CA SER A 347 1.26 16.86 -8.43
C SER A 347 2.10 16.30 -9.58
N LEU A 348 1.50 16.01 -10.74
CA LEU A 348 2.22 15.54 -11.93
C LEU A 348 3.18 16.60 -12.47
N SER A 349 2.76 17.87 -12.54
CA SER A 349 3.65 18.96 -12.94
C SER A 349 4.84 19.09 -11.99
N GLY A 350 4.62 18.95 -10.68
CA GLY A 350 5.69 18.93 -9.68
C GLY A 350 6.70 17.79 -9.91
N VAL A 351 6.20 16.57 -10.15
CA VAL A 351 7.04 15.41 -10.47
C VAL A 351 7.88 15.63 -11.72
N ILE A 352 7.30 16.18 -12.79
CA ILE A 352 8.03 16.46 -14.04
C ILE A 352 9.19 17.43 -13.78
N ILE A 353 8.96 18.51 -13.04
CA ILE A 353 10.00 19.49 -12.69
C ILE A 353 11.08 18.83 -11.84
N SER A 354 10.71 18.06 -10.81
CA SER A 354 11.67 17.38 -9.94
C SER A 354 12.54 16.36 -10.69
N LEU A 355 11.96 15.59 -11.61
CA LEU A 355 12.70 14.65 -12.44
C LEU A 355 13.65 15.36 -13.42
N ALA A 356 13.24 16.49 -13.99
CA ALA A 356 14.11 17.32 -14.82
C ALA A 356 15.31 17.86 -14.03
N VAL A 357 15.08 18.35 -12.80
CA VAL A 357 16.15 18.80 -11.90
C VAL A 357 17.07 17.64 -11.54
N LEU A 358 16.53 16.47 -11.18
CA LEU A 358 17.33 15.29 -10.84
C LEU A 358 18.21 14.87 -12.02
N SER A 359 17.65 14.86 -13.23
CA SER A 359 18.39 14.57 -14.47
C SER A 359 19.55 15.55 -14.69
N ALA A 360 19.31 16.86 -14.52
CA ALA A 360 20.34 17.89 -14.64
C ALA A 360 21.45 17.72 -13.58
N VAL A 361 21.09 17.44 -12.32
CA VAL A 361 22.06 17.20 -11.23
C VAL A 361 22.93 15.97 -11.51
N PHE A 362 22.34 14.86 -11.96
CA PHE A 362 23.12 13.67 -12.33
C PHE A 362 24.02 13.90 -13.54
N HIS A 363 23.58 14.69 -14.52
CA HIS A 363 24.40 15.08 -15.66
C HIS A 363 25.62 15.88 -15.20
N GLU A 364 25.42 16.91 -14.37
CA GLU A 364 26.51 17.71 -13.81
C GLU A 364 27.45 16.89 -12.93
N THR A 365 26.91 15.98 -12.12
CA THR A 365 27.70 15.06 -11.28
C THR A 365 28.58 14.16 -12.14
N THR A 366 28.07 13.68 -13.28
CA THR A 366 28.84 12.84 -14.22
C THR A 366 29.96 13.66 -14.90
N SER A 367 29.70 14.94 -15.19
CA SER A 367 30.66 15.85 -15.82
C SER A 367 31.77 16.33 -14.86
N HIS A 368 31.49 16.46 -13.56
CA HIS A 368 32.40 17.04 -12.56
C HIS A 368 32.96 16.07 -11.51
N SER A 369 32.50 14.81 -11.47
CA SER A 369 33.04 13.84 -10.49
C SER A 369 34.45 13.40 -10.87
N PRO A 370 35.42 13.40 -9.92
CA PRO A 370 36.67 12.68 -10.13
C PRO A 370 36.34 11.21 -10.35
N ALA A 371 37.01 10.57 -11.32
CA ALA A 371 36.85 9.15 -11.60
C ALA A 371 36.95 8.38 -10.28
N VAL A 372 35.86 7.70 -9.88
CA VAL A 372 35.85 6.83 -8.70
C VAL A 372 37.08 5.94 -8.79
N GLY A 373 38.02 6.17 -7.87
CA GLY A 373 39.37 5.66 -7.96
C GLY A 373 39.40 4.17 -8.24
N SER A 374 40.22 3.79 -9.22
CA SER A 374 41.12 2.63 -9.36
C SER A 374 41.03 1.39 -8.44
N PHE A 375 40.19 1.30 -7.42
CA PHE A 375 40.02 0.13 -6.55
C PHE A 375 38.99 -0.88 -7.10
N LEU A 376 38.00 -0.44 -7.91
CA LEU A 376 37.01 -1.35 -8.51
C LEU A 376 37.44 -1.96 -9.86
N LYS A 377 38.58 -1.52 -10.44
CA LYS A 377 39.08 -2.01 -11.74
C LYS A 377 39.73 -3.40 -11.67
N LEU A 378 39.94 -3.96 -10.47
CA LEU A 378 40.59 -5.27 -10.30
C LEU A 378 39.62 -6.45 -10.12
N GLN A 379 38.30 -6.24 -10.15
CA GLN A 379 37.33 -7.33 -9.87
C GLN A 379 36.17 -7.50 -10.85
N LEU A 380 36.06 -6.70 -11.93
CA LEU A 380 35.02 -6.88 -12.95
C LEU A 380 35.64 -7.09 -14.34
N PRO A 381 35.45 -8.26 -14.98
CA PRO A 381 35.86 -8.45 -16.37
C PRO A 381 34.99 -7.59 -17.29
N ARG A 382 35.64 -6.61 -17.93
CA ARG A 382 35.43 -5.83 -19.17
C ARG A 382 34.16 -5.96 -20.06
N LEU A 383 33.08 -6.64 -19.69
CA LEU A 383 31.96 -6.92 -20.59
C LEU A 383 30.84 -5.86 -20.62
N TRP A 384 30.84 -4.90 -19.69
CA TRP A 384 29.72 -3.94 -19.55
C TRP A 384 29.81 -2.65 -20.38
N ILE A 385 30.96 -2.34 -20.99
CA ILE A 385 31.17 -1.05 -21.68
C ILE A 385 30.76 -1.10 -23.18
N SER A 386 30.45 -2.27 -23.75
CA SER A 386 30.26 -2.41 -25.20
C SER A 386 28.81 -2.39 -25.72
N LYS A 387 27.78 -2.20 -24.88
CA LYS A 387 26.36 -2.34 -25.32
C LYS A 387 25.45 -1.14 -25.06
N VAL A 388 26.02 0.06 -25.02
CA VAL A 388 25.25 1.30 -25.17
C VAL A 388 25.88 2.13 -26.28
N HIS A 389 25.58 1.75 -27.53
CA HIS A 389 25.58 2.59 -28.73
C HIS A 389 24.35 2.18 -29.55
#